data_AF-A0A0Q7DZW1-F1
#
_entry.id   AF-A0A0Q7DZW1-F1
#
_cell.length_a   1.000
_cell.length_b   1.000
_cell.length_c   1.000
_cell.angle_alpha   90.00
_cell.angle_beta   90.00
_cell.angle_gamma   90.00
#
_symmetry.space_group_name_H-M   'P 1'
#
loop_
_entity.id
_entity.type
_entity.pdbx_description
1 polymer ?
#
loop_
_entity_poly.entity_id
_entity_poly.type
_entity_poly.pdbx_seq_one_letter_code
_entity_poly.pdbx_strand_id
1 'polypeptide(L)'
;MFDTHAAAARSVRLAIPETGAKGLLISPQAAAPTSGPEFALITGTAGNDSLRGMPGVADTINGGAGEDLVDYFGATPAGVFVNLANQVAQNDGGGAVDILQNIENVIGTEFNDTIIGSAGNNVLQGFGGRDYLIGGAGRDRLLGGADLIPDHLQGGAGDDLYEVEVGDTITEFADEGVDQVRTGADFFVLPANVEELLFFPTNVDANVTAIGNARDNLIRTSQGEDSLYGAAGLDYLDGRAGQDTADYSRAASGVNVDLSVGLALSDGDGDADVLISIENLVGSRFDDLLTGDAGDNILQGGAGADTLVGGASGDTLDGGAGVDRVDYSAATAGINIVLGSGGSDGEGGIDVVLAIENVVGGSFGDTIIGDEAANNLQGGLGRDQLVGGDGNDTLIGGDGDANQLQGGAGDDTYILTANDTVVELADGGFDRVQTSLNFANLAPNVEQVSFTGTGNFTGFGNAGANTIVGGALNDVLAGRGGNDNLFGGSGIDTAVLLGLQADYTITPLAGGRFTITDTVAGRDGTDTLDGVEQIRFFNGVVLTLGPAPAAEVSAKATEPQVLPELSDDPFLLTGDINLPQVLPAIEADDGSPAPVLGLTQVWTPDHMLTIDGGGMLVADVEHQGGMPHDDWLT
;
A
#
# COMPACT_ATOMS: atom_id res chain seq x y z
N MET A 1 28.29 -26.10 6.52
CA MET A 1 28.28 -27.40 5.80
C MET A 1 27.20 -28.24 6.44
N PHE A 2 25.98 -28.16 5.90
CA PHE A 2 24.89 -29.06 6.25
C PHE A 2 24.83 -30.16 5.20
N ASP A 3 24.56 -31.39 5.62
CA ASP A 3 24.58 -32.58 4.76
C ASP A 3 23.19 -32.78 4.15
N THR A 4 23.13 -32.83 2.82
CA THR A 4 21.90 -33.04 2.05
C THR A 4 21.57 -34.52 1.97
N HIS A 5 20.67 -35.01 2.84
CA HIS A 5 20.12 -36.36 2.74
C HIS A 5 18.58 -36.34 2.78
N ALA A 6 17.99 -36.84 1.69
CA ALA A 6 16.56 -36.80 1.43
C ALA A 6 15.73 -37.57 2.48
N ALA A 7 14.73 -36.90 3.04
CA ALA A 7 13.74 -37.49 3.93
C ALA A 7 12.59 -38.09 3.13
N ALA A 8 12.66 -39.39 2.84
CA ALA A 8 11.43 -40.15 2.67
C ALA A 8 10.75 -40.28 4.04
N ALA A 9 9.44 -40.02 4.12
CA ALA A 9 8.66 -40.12 5.35
C ALA A 9 8.97 -41.41 6.12
N ARG A 10 9.73 -41.25 7.20
CA ARG A 10 10.08 -42.26 8.20
C ARG A 10 9.99 -41.53 9.51
N SER A 11 9.05 -41.94 10.36
CA SER A 11 8.87 -41.43 11.72
C SER A 11 10.24 -41.38 12.40
N VAL A 12 10.79 -40.16 12.56
CA VAL A 12 12.09 -39.97 13.20
C VAL A 12 11.86 -40.17 14.68
N ARG A 13 12.10 -41.40 15.14
CA ARG A 13 12.18 -41.68 16.58
C ARG A 13 13.30 -40.83 17.15
N LEU A 14 12.94 -39.95 18.09
CA LEU A 14 13.89 -39.03 18.68
C LEU A 14 15.04 -39.82 19.32
N ALA A 15 16.24 -39.65 18.77
CA ALA A 15 17.46 -40.17 19.33
C ALA A 15 18.24 -38.99 19.91
N ILE A 16 18.24 -38.85 21.23
CA ILE A 16 19.13 -37.92 21.92
C ILE A 16 20.57 -38.31 21.51
N PRO A 17 21.41 -37.37 21.05
CA PRO A 17 22.75 -37.70 20.56
C PRO A 17 23.58 -38.38 21.66
N GLU A 18 23.98 -39.64 21.43
CA GLU A 18 24.71 -40.50 22.38
C GLU A 18 26.13 -39.94 22.69
N THR A 19 26.24 -38.90 23.52
CA THR A 19 27.53 -38.39 24.04
C THR A 19 27.91 -39.03 25.37
N GLY A 20 27.88 -40.36 25.45
CA GLY A 20 28.15 -41.07 26.71
C GLY A 20 28.04 -42.58 26.60
N ALA A 21 28.52 -43.29 27.63
CA ALA A 21 28.54 -44.75 27.66
C ALA A 21 27.11 -45.34 27.63
N LYS A 22 26.88 -46.34 26.79
CA LYS A 22 25.56 -46.97 26.62
C LYS A 22 25.00 -47.56 27.92
N GLY A 23 24.02 -46.88 28.50
CA GLY A 23 23.18 -47.35 29.61
C GLY A 23 21.87 -48.00 29.16
N LEU A 24 21.88 -48.87 28.12
CA LEU A 24 20.72 -49.74 27.85
C LEU A 24 20.61 -50.82 28.94
N LEU A 25 20.21 -50.39 30.14
CA LEU A 25 20.05 -51.21 31.34
C LEU A 25 18.67 -51.87 31.34
N ILE A 26 18.47 -52.80 30.41
CA ILE A 26 17.60 -53.94 30.68
C ILE A 26 18.28 -54.71 31.81
N SER A 27 17.86 -54.50 33.06
CA SER A 27 18.40 -55.20 34.23
C SER A 27 17.55 -56.45 34.54
N PRO A 28 17.98 -57.66 34.15
CA PRO A 28 17.40 -58.89 34.66
C PRO A 28 17.97 -59.18 36.06
N GLN A 29 17.65 -58.37 37.07
CA GLN A 29 17.95 -58.71 38.47
C GLN A 29 16.74 -59.32 39.20
N ALA A 30 16.01 -60.19 38.50
CA ALA A 30 15.13 -61.17 39.12
C ALA A 30 15.86 -62.51 39.32
N ALA A 31 16.56 -62.66 40.45
CA ALA A 31 16.61 -63.97 41.07
C ALA A 31 15.17 -64.32 41.46
N ALA A 32 14.55 -65.28 40.78
CA ALA A 32 13.11 -65.53 40.80
C ALA A 32 12.47 -65.46 42.21
N PRO A 33 11.59 -64.49 42.49
CA PRO A 33 10.89 -64.39 43.75
C PRO A 33 9.47 -64.94 43.66
N THR A 34 9.02 -65.56 44.74
CA THR A 34 7.65 -66.05 44.89
C THR A 34 6.71 -64.93 45.33
N SER A 35 5.69 -64.64 44.51
CA SER A 35 4.41 -64.02 44.90
C SER A 35 4.48 -62.72 45.71
N GLY A 36 4.67 -61.60 45.00
CA GLY A 36 4.32 -60.24 45.40
C GLY A 36 4.04 -59.41 44.13
N PRO A 37 3.46 -58.21 44.22
CA PRO A 37 3.48 -57.28 43.08
C PRO A 37 4.95 -57.00 42.75
N GLU A 38 5.35 -57.30 41.52
CA GLU A 38 6.70 -56.98 41.04
C GLU A 38 6.78 -55.46 40.83
N PHE A 39 7.86 -54.87 41.33
CA PHE A 39 8.26 -53.49 41.05
C PHE A 39 9.66 -53.58 40.42
N ALA A 40 9.86 -53.12 39.19
CA ALA A 40 11.21 -53.03 38.63
C ALA A 40 11.82 -51.66 38.95
N LEU A 41 13.00 -51.65 39.57
CA LEU A 41 13.81 -50.44 39.71
C LEU A 41 14.76 -50.37 38.51
N ILE A 42 14.55 -49.36 37.67
CA ILE A 42 15.37 -49.03 36.50
C ILE A 42 16.10 -47.73 36.82
N THR A 43 17.42 -47.77 36.82
CA THR A 43 18.27 -46.60 37.09
C THR A 43 19.24 -46.41 35.92
N GLY A 44 19.21 -45.24 35.28
CA GLY A 44 20.25 -44.79 34.38
C GLY A 44 21.50 -44.35 35.15
N THR A 45 22.31 -43.50 34.52
CA THR A 45 23.71 -43.29 34.88
C THR A 45 24.03 -41.81 35.09
N ALA A 46 25.07 -41.30 34.43
CA ALA A 46 25.40 -39.89 34.36
C ALA A 46 25.77 -39.59 32.91
N GLY A 47 25.03 -38.68 32.29
CA GLY A 47 24.86 -38.59 30.84
C GLY A 47 23.38 -38.80 30.49
N ASN A 48 23.07 -38.74 29.19
CA ASN A 48 21.70 -38.82 28.69
C ASN A 48 21.35 -40.29 28.42
N ASP A 49 20.48 -40.87 29.24
CA ASP A 49 20.04 -42.26 29.15
C ASP A 49 18.67 -42.39 28.48
N SER A 50 18.41 -43.56 27.87
CA SER A 50 17.13 -43.92 27.26
C SER A 50 16.60 -45.19 27.90
N LEU A 51 15.47 -45.07 28.59
CA LEU A 51 14.94 -46.04 29.53
C LEU A 51 13.55 -46.51 29.10
N ARG A 52 13.24 -47.78 29.39
CA ARG A 52 11.96 -48.43 29.08
C ARG A 52 11.52 -49.32 30.23
N GLY A 53 10.27 -49.17 30.65
CA GLY A 53 9.64 -50.05 31.64
C GLY A 53 9.38 -51.47 31.14
N MET A 54 9.01 -52.37 32.06
CA MET A 54 8.47 -53.69 31.79
C MET A 54 6.94 -53.59 31.63
N PRO A 55 6.36 -53.93 30.45
CA PRO A 55 4.94 -53.70 30.20
C PRO A 55 4.01 -54.36 31.24
N GLY A 56 3.16 -53.55 31.86
CA GLY A 56 2.16 -53.94 32.85
C GLY A 56 2.70 -54.26 34.24
N VAL A 57 3.87 -53.75 34.57
CA VAL A 57 4.52 -53.81 35.90
C VAL A 57 4.63 -52.40 36.45
N ALA A 58 4.53 -52.21 37.77
CA ALA A 58 4.67 -50.88 38.37
C ALA A 58 6.16 -50.55 38.56
N ASP A 59 6.72 -49.76 37.67
CA ASP A 59 8.16 -49.51 37.67
C ASP A 59 8.55 -48.24 38.43
N THR A 60 9.84 -48.16 38.77
CA THR A 60 10.48 -46.92 39.22
C THR A 60 11.63 -46.65 38.28
N ILE A 61 11.46 -45.67 37.40
CA ILE A 61 12.40 -45.29 36.35
C ILE A 61 13.09 -44.01 36.80
N ASN A 62 14.38 -44.08 37.06
CA ASN A 62 15.21 -42.95 37.45
C ASN A 62 16.29 -42.72 36.39
N GLY A 63 16.25 -41.61 35.66
CA GLY A 63 17.25 -41.29 34.62
C GLY A 63 18.64 -41.12 35.23
N GLY A 64 18.76 -40.16 36.13
CA GLY A 64 19.94 -39.98 36.98
C GLY A 64 20.42 -38.55 36.95
N ALA A 65 21.36 -38.25 36.06
CA ALA A 65 21.90 -36.91 35.87
C ALA A 65 22.30 -36.70 34.41
N GLY A 66 21.43 -36.07 33.64
CA GLY A 66 21.57 -35.77 32.22
C GLY A 66 20.29 -35.15 31.70
N GLU A 67 20.07 -35.28 30.39
CA GLU A 67 18.75 -35.12 29.76
C GLU A 67 18.23 -36.53 29.44
N ASP A 68 17.34 -37.06 30.28
CA ASP A 68 16.96 -38.47 30.26
C ASP A 68 15.61 -38.69 29.58
N LEU A 69 15.47 -39.84 28.89
CA LEU A 69 14.32 -40.19 28.06
C LEU A 69 13.63 -41.47 28.56
N VAL A 70 12.32 -41.39 28.83
CA VAL A 70 11.46 -42.57 28.97
C VAL A 70 10.69 -42.84 27.67
N ASP A 71 10.63 -44.10 27.25
CA ASP A 71 10.17 -44.47 25.91
C ASP A 71 9.12 -45.60 25.93
N TYR A 72 7.86 -45.21 25.74
CA TYR A 72 6.70 -46.10 25.73
C TYR A 72 6.36 -46.65 24.33
N PHE A 73 7.16 -46.38 23.29
CA PHE A 73 6.78 -46.75 21.92
C PHE A 73 6.66 -48.28 21.76
N GLY A 74 5.50 -48.73 21.28
CA GLY A 74 5.13 -50.14 21.20
C GLY A 74 4.58 -50.76 22.49
N ALA A 75 4.31 -49.97 23.54
CA ALA A 75 3.43 -50.37 24.63
C ALA A 75 2.02 -50.64 24.09
N THR A 76 1.33 -51.64 24.65
CA THR A 76 0.00 -52.07 24.19
C THR A 76 -0.85 -52.49 25.39
N PRO A 77 -2.18 -52.27 25.40
CA PRO A 77 -3.04 -52.06 24.24
C PRO A 77 -3.68 -50.66 24.12
N ALA A 78 -3.17 -49.67 24.84
CA ALA A 78 -3.71 -48.30 24.86
C ALA A 78 -2.59 -47.29 25.12
N GLY A 79 -2.90 -46.00 24.95
CA GLY A 79 -1.98 -44.91 25.18
C GLY A 79 -1.70 -44.63 26.66
N VAL A 80 -0.57 -43.96 26.89
CA VAL A 80 0.01 -43.63 28.19
C VAL A 80 -0.44 -42.25 28.65
N PHE A 81 -0.70 -42.12 29.95
CA PHE A 81 -0.76 -40.81 30.62
C PHE A 81 0.56 -40.59 31.35
N VAL A 82 1.38 -39.64 30.90
CA VAL A 82 2.64 -39.25 31.55
C VAL A 82 2.50 -37.86 32.15
N ASN A 83 3.03 -37.66 33.35
CA ASN A 83 3.11 -36.35 33.98
C ASN A 83 4.43 -36.23 34.74
N LEU A 84 5.42 -35.57 34.12
CA LEU A 84 6.77 -35.39 34.68
C LEU A 84 6.74 -34.49 35.91
N ALA A 85 5.93 -33.42 35.91
CA ALA A 85 5.73 -32.56 37.08
C ALA A 85 5.24 -33.32 38.33
N ASN A 86 4.41 -34.34 38.15
CA ASN A 86 3.93 -35.23 39.22
C ASN A 86 4.73 -36.54 39.36
N GLN A 87 5.80 -36.73 38.57
CA GLN A 87 6.68 -37.89 38.63
C GLN A 87 5.99 -39.25 38.43
N VAL A 88 5.00 -39.32 37.53
CA VAL A 88 4.19 -40.53 37.29
C VAL A 88 3.91 -40.79 35.81
N ALA A 89 3.77 -42.08 35.47
CA ALA A 89 3.07 -42.52 34.26
C ALA A 89 2.00 -43.58 34.58
N GLN A 90 0.97 -43.69 33.75
CA GLN A 90 -0.16 -44.62 33.91
C GLN A 90 -0.59 -45.19 32.56
N ASN A 91 -1.19 -46.37 32.57
CA ASN A 91 -1.71 -47.07 31.38
C ASN A 91 -0.61 -47.53 30.38
N ASP A 92 0.61 -47.69 30.88
CA ASP A 92 1.84 -48.30 30.32
C ASP A 92 1.73 -49.63 29.52
N GLY A 93 0.53 -50.18 29.37
CA GLY A 93 0.26 -51.50 28.81
C GLY A 93 -0.27 -52.54 29.79
N GLY A 94 -0.41 -52.22 31.09
CA GLY A 94 -1.14 -53.08 32.04
C GLY A 94 -2.01 -52.35 33.07
N GLY A 95 -2.03 -51.02 33.05
CA GLY A 95 -2.75 -50.24 34.06
C GLY A 95 -2.01 -50.18 35.40
N ALA A 96 -0.70 -50.39 35.36
CA ALA A 96 0.19 -50.07 36.47
C ALA A 96 0.42 -48.54 36.53
N VAL A 97 1.08 -48.10 37.59
CA VAL A 97 1.53 -46.70 37.74
C VAL A 97 3.03 -46.73 37.95
N ASP A 98 3.76 -46.15 37.01
CA ASP A 98 5.20 -45.99 37.10
C ASP A 98 5.54 -44.72 37.87
N ILE A 99 6.68 -44.74 38.55
CA ILE A 99 7.27 -43.57 39.22
C ILE A 99 8.47 -43.11 38.38
N LEU A 100 8.42 -41.87 37.89
CA LEU A 100 9.45 -41.26 37.04
C LEU A 100 10.29 -40.27 37.84
N GLN A 101 11.61 -40.37 37.82
CA GLN A 101 12.52 -39.51 38.58
C GLN A 101 13.69 -39.05 37.71
N ASN A 102 13.97 -37.75 37.63
CA ASN A 102 15.01 -37.22 36.74
C ASN A 102 14.79 -37.77 35.30
N ILE A 103 13.65 -37.40 34.73
CA ILE A 103 13.23 -37.74 33.37
C ILE A 103 12.67 -36.45 32.80
N GLU A 104 13.23 -36.02 31.68
CA GLU A 104 12.94 -34.74 31.03
C GLU A 104 12.29 -34.95 29.65
N ASN A 105 12.42 -36.15 29.08
CA ASN A 105 11.97 -36.43 27.71
C ASN A 105 11.06 -37.66 27.70
N VAL A 106 10.03 -37.63 26.83
CA VAL A 106 9.02 -38.70 26.73
C VAL A 106 8.77 -39.05 25.27
N ILE A 107 8.83 -40.35 24.98
CA ILE A 107 8.24 -40.93 23.78
C ILE A 107 6.97 -41.69 24.18
N GLY A 108 5.88 -41.36 23.50
CA GLY A 108 4.57 -41.97 23.56
C GLY A 108 4.47 -43.35 22.91
N THR A 109 3.25 -43.76 22.57
CA THR A 109 2.89 -45.10 22.10
C THR A 109 2.60 -45.11 20.60
N GLU A 110 1.57 -45.84 20.16
CA GLU A 110 0.97 -45.79 18.81
C GLU A 110 -0.55 -45.58 18.96
N PHE A 111 -0.96 -44.97 20.08
CA PHE A 111 -2.34 -44.69 20.49
C PHE A 111 -2.40 -43.36 21.22
N ASN A 112 -3.60 -42.76 21.28
CA ASN A 112 -3.93 -41.54 22.01
C ASN A 112 -3.28 -41.44 23.40
N ASP A 113 -2.25 -40.62 23.51
CA ASP A 113 -1.49 -40.35 24.72
C ASP A 113 -1.89 -39.02 25.37
N THR A 114 -1.43 -38.81 26.60
CA THR A 114 -1.45 -37.50 27.25
C THR A 114 -0.15 -37.34 28.00
N ILE A 115 0.69 -36.42 27.53
CA ILE A 115 2.06 -36.25 28.04
C ILE A 115 2.16 -34.82 28.57
N ILE A 116 2.41 -34.71 29.86
CA ILE A 116 2.60 -33.43 30.56
C ILE A 116 4.04 -33.39 31.04
N GLY A 117 4.78 -32.38 30.62
CA GLY A 117 6.15 -32.13 31.00
C GLY A 117 6.28 -31.55 32.41
N SER A 118 7.24 -30.65 32.58
CA SER A 118 7.79 -30.25 33.86
C SER A 118 7.88 -28.71 33.99
N ALA A 119 8.96 -28.20 34.58
CA ALA A 119 9.27 -26.77 34.66
C ALA A 119 10.72 -26.50 34.20
N GLY A 120 11.25 -27.39 33.38
CA GLY A 120 12.49 -27.25 32.64
C GLY A 120 12.35 -27.98 31.31
N ASN A 121 13.25 -27.65 30.37
CA ASN A 121 13.19 -28.04 28.96
C ASN A 121 12.87 -29.53 28.74
N ASN A 122 11.81 -29.83 27.99
CA ASN A 122 11.34 -31.18 27.72
C ASN A 122 11.17 -31.44 26.21
N VAL A 123 11.49 -32.66 25.75
CA VAL A 123 11.10 -33.11 24.40
C VAL A 123 10.03 -34.19 24.52
N LEU A 124 8.84 -33.90 23.99
CA LEU A 124 7.65 -34.73 24.07
C LEU A 124 7.25 -35.18 22.66
N GLN A 125 7.17 -36.48 22.42
CA GLN A 125 6.79 -37.05 21.13
C GLN A 125 5.62 -38.03 21.30
N GLY A 126 4.44 -37.72 20.76
CA GLY A 126 3.24 -38.57 20.85
C GLY A 126 3.29 -39.83 19.98
N PHE A 127 3.88 -39.69 18.79
CA PHE A 127 4.04 -40.66 17.68
C PHE A 127 2.81 -40.90 16.81
N GLY A 128 1.65 -41.18 17.38
CA GLY A 128 0.46 -41.47 16.59
C GLY A 128 -0.72 -41.91 17.44
N GLY A 129 -1.91 -41.54 17.00
CA GLY A 129 -3.07 -41.43 17.89
C GLY A 129 -3.67 -40.03 17.79
N ARG A 130 -4.41 -39.60 18.82
CA ARG A 130 -4.69 -38.18 19.03
C ARG A 130 -4.16 -37.85 20.40
N ASP A 131 -3.03 -37.17 20.40
CA ASP A 131 -2.20 -36.98 21.56
C ASP A 131 -2.41 -35.59 22.13
N TYR A 132 -2.17 -35.45 23.44
CA TYR A 132 -2.31 -34.19 24.15
C TYR A 132 -1.00 -33.90 24.86
N LEU A 133 -0.18 -33.02 24.28
CA LEU A 133 1.16 -32.70 24.75
C LEU A 133 1.16 -31.33 25.43
N ILE A 134 1.58 -31.28 26.69
CA ILE A 134 1.80 -30.03 27.44
C ILE A 134 3.27 -29.97 27.85
N GLY A 135 4.02 -28.95 27.43
CA GLY A 135 5.40 -28.72 27.88
C GLY A 135 5.45 -28.34 29.37
N GLY A 136 4.98 -27.15 29.68
CA GLY A 136 4.77 -26.63 31.03
C GLY A 136 5.45 -25.28 31.20
N ALA A 137 6.75 -25.30 31.50
CA ALA A 137 7.61 -24.13 31.51
C ALA A 137 9.04 -24.57 31.24
N GLY A 138 9.80 -23.79 30.48
CA GLY A 138 11.11 -24.22 30.02
C GLY A 138 11.35 -23.75 28.60
N ARG A 139 11.91 -24.63 27.78
CA ARG A 139 12.06 -24.45 26.34
C ARG A 139 11.86 -25.82 25.73
N ASP A 140 10.62 -26.08 25.44
CA ASP A 140 10.08 -27.40 25.19
C ASP A 140 9.95 -27.64 23.69
N ARG A 141 10.01 -28.90 23.28
CA ARG A 141 9.82 -29.31 21.89
C ARG A 141 8.74 -30.38 21.83
N LEU A 142 7.62 -30.03 21.23
CA LEU A 142 6.42 -30.86 21.14
C LEU A 142 6.28 -31.38 19.71
N LEU A 143 6.22 -32.69 19.55
CA LEU A 143 6.01 -33.38 18.28
C LEU A 143 4.77 -34.27 18.44
N GLY A 144 3.68 -33.95 17.74
CA GLY A 144 2.46 -34.77 17.76
C GLY A 144 2.73 -36.18 17.21
N GLY A 145 2.67 -36.30 15.89
CA GLY A 145 2.88 -37.57 15.20
C GLY A 145 3.58 -37.41 13.85
N ALA A 146 3.55 -38.51 13.09
CA ALA A 146 3.87 -38.53 11.65
C ALA A 146 2.86 -39.42 10.89
N ASP A 147 1.63 -39.46 11.39
CA ASP A 147 0.58 -40.41 11.00
C ASP A 147 -0.68 -39.73 10.43
N LEU A 148 -0.66 -38.39 10.29
CA LEU A 148 -1.77 -37.57 9.79
C LEU A 148 -3.03 -37.62 10.66
N ILE A 149 -2.90 -37.90 11.95
CA ILE A 149 -4.00 -37.81 12.92
C ILE A 149 -3.84 -36.54 13.77
N PRO A 150 -4.88 -35.66 13.87
CA PRO A 150 -4.75 -34.40 14.59
C PRO A 150 -4.50 -34.49 16.10
N ASP A 151 -3.43 -33.81 16.52
CA ASP A 151 -2.96 -33.70 17.91
C ASP A 151 -3.27 -32.33 18.54
N HIS A 152 -3.10 -32.24 19.87
CA HIS A 152 -3.14 -31.00 20.63
C HIS A 152 -1.80 -30.74 21.33
N LEU A 153 -1.29 -29.53 21.17
CA LEU A 153 0.04 -29.11 21.57
C LEU A 153 -0.08 -27.80 22.38
N GLN A 154 0.57 -27.75 23.53
CA GLN A 154 0.64 -26.55 24.38
C GLN A 154 2.03 -26.50 25.02
N GLY A 155 2.88 -25.58 24.57
CA GLY A 155 4.20 -25.34 25.12
C GLY A 155 4.10 -24.82 26.55
N GLY A 156 3.66 -23.58 26.69
CA GLY A 156 3.57 -22.89 27.98
C GLY A 156 4.73 -21.92 28.13
N ALA A 157 5.22 -21.73 29.36
CA ALA A 157 6.10 -20.60 29.64
C ALA A 157 7.57 -20.79 29.23
N GLY A 158 7.91 -20.37 28.00
CA GLY A 158 9.24 -20.03 27.50
C GLY A 158 9.33 -20.15 25.97
N ASP A 159 10.54 -20.08 25.38
CA ASP A 159 10.67 -20.13 23.90
C ASP A 159 10.60 -21.58 23.38
N ASP A 160 9.40 -22.01 22.99
CA ASP A 160 9.03 -23.39 22.66
C ASP A 160 9.01 -23.67 21.14
N LEU A 161 9.02 -24.97 20.79
CA LEU A 161 9.03 -25.45 19.41
C LEU A 161 7.94 -26.51 19.17
N TYR A 162 6.99 -26.16 18.31
CA TYR A 162 5.95 -27.03 17.78
C TYR A 162 6.37 -27.62 16.44
N GLU A 163 6.44 -28.95 16.33
CA GLU A 163 6.58 -29.64 15.04
C GLU A 163 5.24 -30.29 14.67
N VAL A 164 4.57 -29.75 13.64
CA VAL A 164 3.14 -29.99 13.37
C VAL A 164 2.85 -30.51 11.96
N GLU A 165 1.87 -31.41 11.90
CA GLU A 165 1.27 -31.93 10.67
C GLU A 165 -0.09 -31.26 10.34
N VAL A 166 -0.69 -31.67 9.22
CA VAL A 166 -1.98 -31.14 8.76
C VAL A 166 -3.11 -31.56 9.71
N GLY A 167 -3.61 -30.59 10.46
CA GLY A 167 -4.78 -30.70 11.31
C GLY A 167 -4.50 -30.55 12.81
N ASP A 168 -3.23 -30.53 13.21
CA ASP A 168 -2.83 -30.30 14.59
C ASP A 168 -3.30 -28.94 15.12
N THR A 169 -3.43 -28.86 16.45
CA THR A 169 -3.91 -27.67 17.15
C THR A 169 -2.92 -27.25 18.21
N ILE A 170 -2.41 -26.02 18.09
CA ILE A 170 -1.58 -25.38 19.12
C ILE A 170 -2.48 -24.54 20.03
N THR A 171 -2.13 -24.44 21.31
CA THR A 171 -2.69 -23.48 22.26
C THR A 171 -1.56 -22.73 22.93
N GLU A 172 -1.46 -21.44 22.63
CA GLU A 172 -0.47 -20.53 23.18
C GLU A 172 -1.17 -19.41 23.96
N PHE A 173 -0.66 -19.03 25.14
CA PHE A 173 -1.21 -17.90 25.88
C PHE A 173 -0.36 -16.63 25.72
N ALA A 174 -0.88 -15.50 26.18
CA ALA A 174 -0.15 -14.23 26.12
C ALA A 174 0.96 -14.18 27.18
N ASP A 175 2.08 -13.54 26.83
CA ASP A 175 3.26 -13.34 27.68
C ASP A 175 4.00 -14.63 28.10
N GLU A 176 3.90 -15.73 27.33
CA GLU A 176 4.54 -17.02 27.65
C GLU A 176 5.96 -17.18 27.04
N GLY A 177 6.19 -16.78 25.79
CA GLY A 177 7.48 -16.96 25.12
C GLY A 177 7.71 -16.12 23.86
N VAL A 178 8.66 -16.57 23.04
CA VAL A 178 8.73 -16.29 21.59
C VAL A 178 8.74 -17.66 20.90
N ASP A 179 7.61 -18.03 20.33
CA ASP A 179 7.33 -19.44 20.03
C ASP A 179 7.41 -19.76 18.54
N GLN A 180 7.87 -20.97 18.20
CA GLN A 180 8.11 -21.38 16.81
C GLN A 180 7.24 -22.57 16.39
N VAL A 181 6.55 -22.42 15.27
CA VAL A 181 5.97 -23.52 14.50
C VAL A 181 6.91 -23.96 13.38
N ARG A 182 7.11 -25.27 13.26
CA ARG A 182 7.66 -25.93 12.08
C ARG A 182 6.63 -26.87 11.47
N THR A 183 6.41 -26.75 10.17
CA THR A 183 5.52 -27.65 9.45
C THR A 183 6.09 -28.07 8.11
N GLY A 184 5.73 -29.28 7.68
CA GLY A 184 5.95 -29.77 6.30
C GLY A 184 4.70 -29.62 5.42
N ALA A 185 3.65 -28.95 5.91
CA ALA A 185 2.41 -28.69 5.18
C ALA A 185 2.61 -27.66 4.04
N ASP A 186 1.66 -27.65 3.12
CA ASP A 186 1.53 -26.74 1.99
C ASP A 186 0.63 -25.52 2.26
N PHE A 187 -0.03 -25.48 3.42
CA PHE A 187 -0.79 -24.31 3.91
C PHE A 187 -0.72 -24.27 5.44
N PHE A 188 -0.47 -23.09 6.03
CA PHE A 188 -0.54 -22.90 7.49
C PHE A 188 -0.99 -21.50 7.88
N VAL A 189 -1.77 -21.40 8.96
CA VAL A 189 -2.18 -20.15 9.62
C VAL A 189 -1.62 -20.16 11.02
N LEU A 190 -0.82 -19.15 11.38
CA LEU A 190 -0.17 -19.08 12.68
C LEU A 190 -1.21 -18.90 13.80
N PRO A 191 -1.28 -19.79 14.80
CA PRO A 191 -2.20 -19.62 15.92
C PRO A 191 -1.87 -18.36 16.72
N ALA A 192 -2.89 -17.77 17.35
CA ALA A 192 -2.70 -16.53 18.11
C ALA A 192 -1.65 -16.70 19.22
N ASN A 193 -0.84 -15.66 19.43
CA ASN A 193 0.27 -15.59 20.38
C ASN A 193 1.54 -16.39 20.03
N VAL A 194 1.65 -16.96 18.82
CA VAL A 194 2.89 -17.60 18.34
C VAL A 194 3.57 -16.66 17.32
N GLU A 195 4.89 -16.49 17.37
CA GLU A 195 5.60 -15.48 16.59
C GLU A 195 6.35 -16.01 15.37
N GLU A 196 6.93 -17.21 15.41
CA GLU A 196 7.73 -17.72 14.28
C GLU A 196 7.03 -18.86 13.51
N LEU A 197 6.98 -18.75 12.18
CA LEU A 197 6.50 -19.80 11.27
C LEU A 197 7.59 -20.20 10.29
N LEU A 198 7.91 -21.50 10.23
CA LEU A 198 9.03 -22.00 9.44
C LEU A 198 8.66 -23.28 8.68
N PHE A 199 8.58 -23.18 7.36
CA PHE A 199 8.27 -24.31 6.48
C PHE A 199 9.50 -25.19 6.19
N PHE A 200 9.28 -26.50 6.23
CA PHE A 200 10.23 -27.53 5.82
C PHE A 200 9.51 -28.66 5.05
N PRO A 201 8.89 -28.37 3.89
CA PRO A 201 8.21 -29.37 3.09
C PRO A 201 9.15 -30.49 2.61
N THR A 202 8.61 -31.69 2.43
CA THR A 202 9.39 -32.86 1.99
C THR A 202 9.97 -32.71 0.58
N ASN A 203 9.28 -31.93 -0.26
CA ASN A 203 9.84 -31.33 -1.46
C ASN A 203 10.20 -29.88 -1.13
N VAL A 204 11.48 -29.51 -1.19
CA VAL A 204 11.90 -28.14 -0.86
C VAL A 204 11.40 -27.12 -1.89
N ASP A 205 11.16 -27.56 -3.12
CA ASP A 205 10.59 -26.76 -4.23
C ASP A 205 9.04 -26.82 -4.24
N ALA A 206 8.41 -26.98 -3.06
CA ALA A 206 6.95 -26.98 -2.95
C ALA A 206 6.45 -25.56 -2.68
N ASN A 207 5.44 -25.14 -3.43
CA ASN A 207 4.71 -23.90 -3.18
C ASN A 207 3.90 -24.05 -1.87
N VAL A 208 3.98 -23.06 -0.98
CA VAL A 208 3.22 -23.01 0.27
C VAL A 208 2.50 -21.68 0.44
N THR A 209 1.44 -21.70 1.24
CA THR A 209 0.76 -20.47 1.69
C THR A 209 0.91 -20.31 3.19
N ALA A 210 1.47 -19.18 3.61
CA ALA A 210 1.74 -18.82 4.98
C ALA A 210 0.90 -17.60 5.38
N ILE A 211 0.12 -17.73 6.47
CA ILE A 211 -0.65 -16.64 7.05
C ILE A 211 -0.21 -16.46 8.51
N GLY A 212 0.13 -15.23 8.89
CA GLY A 212 0.46 -14.87 10.27
C GLY A 212 -0.76 -14.64 11.16
N ASN A 213 -0.57 -13.83 12.20
CA ASN A 213 -1.58 -13.48 13.19
C ASN A 213 -1.51 -11.99 13.56
N ALA A 214 -1.96 -11.60 14.76
CA ALA A 214 -2.00 -10.20 15.20
C ALA A 214 -0.79 -9.83 16.10
N ARG A 215 0.40 -10.37 15.79
CA ARG A 215 1.69 -10.14 16.47
C ARG A 215 2.73 -9.92 15.38
N ASP A 216 3.81 -9.23 15.72
CA ASP A 216 5.05 -9.23 14.95
C ASP A 216 5.49 -10.68 14.67
N ASN A 217 5.41 -11.11 13.41
CA ASN A 217 5.64 -12.48 12.97
C ASN A 217 6.93 -12.61 12.16
N LEU A 218 7.58 -13.76 12.29
CA LEU A 218 8.74 -14.14 11.49
C LEU A 218 8.39 -15.37 10.65
N ILE A 219 7.97 -15.12 9.40
CA ILE A 219 7.49 -16.13 8.47
C ILE A 219 8.62 -16.45 7.48
N ARG A 220 9.02 -17.73 7.41
CA ARG A 220 9.96 -18.23 6.40
C ARG A 220 9.38 -19.43 5.67
N THR A 221 9.28 -19.34 4.34
CA THR A 221 8.68 -20.38 3.51
C THR A 221 9.74 -21.33 2.92
N SER A 222 9.56 -21.75 1.67
CA SER A 222 10.15 -22.93 1.03
C SER A 222 11.31 -22.53 0.10
N GLN A 223 11.40 -23.18 -1.07
CA GLN A 223 12.05 -22.69 -2.29
C GLN A 223 11.06 -22.85 -3.48
N GLY A 224 9.76 -22.76 -3.21
CA GLY A 224 8.68 -22.86 -4.20
C GLY A 224 8.27 -21.47 -4.70
N GLU A 225 7.13 -21.35 -5.37
CA GLU A 225 6.50 -20.03 -5.58
C GLU A 225 5.45 -19.87 -4.47
N ASP A 226 5.84 -19.19 -3.39
CA ASP A 226 5.11 -19.15 -2.13
C ASP A 226 4.23 -17.88 -2.01
N SER A 227 3.23 -17.93 -1.13
CA SER A 227 2.31 -16.81 -0.84
C SER A 227 2.30 -16.53 0.66
N LEU A 228 2.61 -15.27 1.03
CA LEU A 228 2.82 -14.83 2.40
C LEU A 228 1.86 -13.67 2.72
N TYR A 229 1.16 -13.75 3.85
CA TYR A 229 0.37 -12.64 4.41
C TYR A 229 0.66 -12.55 5.91
N GLY A 230 1.25 -11.44 6.34
CA GLY A 230 1.60 -11.21 7.75
C GLY A 230 0.37 -11.11 8.67
N ALA A 231 -0.67 -10.46 8.16
CA ALA A 231 -1.84 -9.98 8.90
C ALA A 231 -1.57 -8.67 9.65
N ALA A 232 -1.39 -8.65 10.97
CA ALA A 232 -1.28 -7.39 11.70
C ALA A 232 -0.12 -7.40 12.71
N GLY A 233 0.84 -6.51 12.52
CA GLY A 233 2.02 -6.39 13.35
C GLY A 233 3.14 -5.73 12.56
N LEU A 234 4.37 -5.84 13.05
CA LEU A 234 5.58 -5.61 12.25
C LEU A 234 6.12 -6.97 11.81
N ASP A 235 5.80 -7.40 10.60
CA ASP A 235 6.13 -8.75 10.14
C ASP A 235 7.41 -8.82 9.31
N TYR A 236 8.04 -9.99 9.33
CA TYR A 236 9.22 -10.35 8.54
C TYR A 236 8.85 -11.52 7.62
N LEU A 237 8.64 -11.21 6.33
CA LEU A 237 8.19 -12.16 5.32
C LEU A 237 9.37 -12.57 4.43
N ASP A 238 9.83 -13.82 4.55
CA ASP A 238 11.00 -14.40 3.88
C ASP A 238 10.56 -15.54 2.94
N GLY A 239 10.31 -15.21 1.67
CA GLY A 239 9.95 -16.14 0.59
C GLY A 239 11.10 -17.08 0.19
N ARG A 240 12.33 -16.55 0.34
CA ARG A 240 13.65 -17.13 0.08
C ARG A 240 14.06 -17.25 -1.38
N ALA A 241 13.41 -18.12 -2.14
CA ALA A 241 13.88 -18.48 -3.48
C ALA A 241 12.75 -19.10 -4.28
N GLY A 242 12.36 -18.43 -5.35
CA GLY A 242 11.14 -18.75 -6.04
C GLY A 242 10.72 -17.57 -6.89
N GLN A 243 9.41 -17.40 -6.98
CA GLN A 243 8.76 -16.15 -7.33
C GLN A 243 7.69 -15.95 -6.27
N ASP A 244 8.06 -15.31 -5.18
CA ASP A 244 7.29 -15.30 -3.94
C ASP A 244 6.39 -14.06 -3.88
N THR A 245 5.20 -14.20 -3.28
CA THR A 245 4.14 -13.19 -3.33
C THR A 245 3.75 -12.73 -1.94
N ALA A 246 3.82 -11.42 -1.67
CA ALA A 246 3.12 -10.84 -0.52
C ALA A 246 1.64 -10.58 -0.89
N ASP A 247 0.71 -11.20 -0.16
CA ASP A 247 -0.74 -11.21 -0.43
C ASP A 247 -1.51 -10.35 0.59
N TYR A 248 -1.71 -9.07 0.27
CA TYR A 248 -2.48 -8.13 1.09
C TYR A 248 -3.98 -8.09 0.73
N SER A 249 -4.50 -9.06 -0.05
CA SER A 249 -5.92 -9.10 -0.49
C SER A 249 -6.95 -9.17 0.64
N ARG A 250 -6.49 -9.38 1.88
CA ARG A 250 -7.31 -9.46 3.10
C ARG A 250 -7.28 -8.17 3.93
N ALA A 251 -6.43 -7.21 3.59
CA ALA A 251 -6.19 -6.00 4.37
C ALA A 251 -7.45 -5.15 4.64
N ALA A 252 -7.44 -4.48 5.80
CA ALA A 252 -8.54 -3.65 6.27
C ALA A 252 -8.60 -2.25 5.64
N SER A 253 -7.49 -1.77 5.05
CA SER A 253 -7.37 -0.55 4.24
C SER A 253 -6.37 -0.73 3.09
N GLY A 254 -6.19 0.32 2.27
CA GLY A 254 -5.19 0.33 1.18
C GLY A 254 -3.76 0.23 1.69
N VAL A 255 -2.88 -0.33 0.87
CA VAL A 255 -1.48 -0.62 1.18
C VAL A 255 -0.50 0.29 0.45
N ASN A 256 0.71 0.40 0.97
CA ASN A 256 1.82 1.11 0.33
C ASN A 256 3.07 0.23 0.43
N VAL A 257 3.45 -0.40 -0.68
CA VAL A 257 4.47 -1.46 -0.70
C VAL A 257 5.48 -1.18 -1.80
N ASP A 258 6.77 -1.29 -1.45
CA ASP A 258 7.91 -0.98 -2.31
C ASP A 258 8.97 -2.10 -2.18
N LEU A 259 9.01 -2.97 -3.19
CA LEU A 259 9.97 -4.08 -3.26
C LEU A 259 11.41 -3.57 -3.46
N SER A 260 11.61 -2.42 -4.11
CA SER A 260 12.93 -1.83 -4.33
C SER A 260 13.65 -1.44 -3.03
N VAL A 261 12.90 -1.17 -1.96
CA VAL A 261 13.42 -0.99 -0.59
C VAL A 261 13.17 -2.19 0.33
N GLY A 262 12.34 -3.14 -0.08
CA GLY A 262 11.99 -4.36 0.67
C GLY A 262 11.05 -4.10 1.85
N LEU A 263 10.06 -3.21 1.70
CA LEU A 263 9.15 -2.82 2.78
C LEU A 263 7.69 -2.69 2.31
N ALA A 264 6.74 -3.09 3.16
CA ALA A 264 5.41 -2.49 3.17
C ALA A 264 5.43 -1.32 4.16
N LEU A 265 5.38 -0.08 3.67
CA LEU A 265 5.32 1.12 4.51
C LEU A 265 3.96 1.29 5.20
N SER A 266 2.94 0.62 4.68
CA SER A 266 1.61 0.43 5.26
C SER A 266 1.08 -0.90 4.72
N ASP A 267 0.95 -1.90 5.59
CA ASP A 267 0.39 -3.24 5.33
C ASP A 267 -1.14 -3.24 5.11
N GLY A 268 -1.81 -2.15 5.49
CA GLY A 268 -3.27 -2.00 5.46
C GLY A 268 -4.01 -2.64 6.65
N ASP A 269 -3.30 -3.17 7.64
CA ASP A 269 -3.85 -3.87 8.82
C ASP A 269 -3.23 -3.39 10.15
N GLY A 270 -2.08 -2.71 10.15
CA GLY A 270 -1.39 -2.24 11.35
C GLY A 270 -0.16 -1.36 11.08
N ASP A 271 1.02 -1.98 11.14
CA ASP A 271 2.32 -1.32 11.15
C ASP A 271 3.00 -1.44 9.76
N ALA A 272 4.28 -1.83 9.69
CA ALA A 272 5.06 -1.86 8.45
C ALA A 272 5.87 -3.15 8.37
N ASP A 273 5.75 -3.89 7.27
CA ASP A 273 6.41 -5.18 7.09
C ASP A 273 7.77 -5.07 6.40
N VAL A 274 8.64 -6.04 6.69
CA VAL A 274 9.94 -6.25 6.05
C VAL A 274 9.85 -7.43 5.10
N LEU A 275 10.08 -7.16 3.82
CA LEU A 275 9.96 -8.13 2.72
C LEU A 275 11.35 -8.60 2.30
N ILE A 276 11.55 -9.92 2.25
CA ILE A 276 12.84 -10.57 2.00
C ILE A 276 12.61 -11.65 0.93
N SER A 277 13.23 -11.50 -0.24
CA SER A 277 12.99 -12.39 -1.38
C SER A 277 11.49 -12.54 -1.66
N ILE A 278 10.89 -11.42 -2.07
CA ILE A 278 9.50 -11.31 -2.52
C ILE A 278 9.58 -10.59 -3.86
N GLU A 279 9.04 -11.21 -4.92
CA GLU A 279 9.10 -10.70 -6.28
C GLU A 279 7.73 -10.22 -6.79
N ASN A 280 6.64 -10.56 -6.09
CA ASN A 280 5.27 -10.26 -6.50
C ASN A 280 4.44 -9.64 -5.36
N LEU A 281 3.47 -8.81 -5.74
CA LEU A 281 2.53 -8.17 -4.82
C LEU A 281 1.08 -8.39 -5.26
N VAL A 282 0.22 -8.69 -4.29
CA VAL A 282 -1.24 -8.53 -4.42
C VAL A 282 -1.67 -7.49 -3.40
N GLY A 283 -2.28 -6.42 -3.88
CA GLY A 283 -2.89 -5.35 -3.09
C GLY A 283 -4.19 -5.81 -2.42
N SER A 284 -4.94 -4.84 -1.94
CA SER A 284 -6.09 -4.98 -1.08
C SER A 284 -7.41 -4.98 -1.87
N ARG A 285 -8.36 -4.16 -1.41
CA ARG A 285 -9.67 -3.88 -2.01
C ARG A 285 -10.05 -2.41 -1.81
N PHE A 286 -9.01 -1.59 -1.75
CA PHE A 286 -9.00 -0.14 -1.59
C PHE A 286 -7.80 0.41 -2.37
N ASP A 287 -7.82 1.71 -2.63
CA ASP A 287 -6.76 2.46 -3.32
C ASP A 287 -5.35 2.15 -2.76
N ASP A 288 -4.57 1.37 -3.51
CA ASP A 288 -3.22 0.91 -3.15
C ASP A 288 -2.11 1.66 -3.90
N LEU A 289 -0.89 1.63 -3.34
CA LEU A 289 0.35 1.99 -4.03
C LEU A 289 1.31 0.80 -4.02
N LEU A 290 1.54 0.20 -5.19
CA LEU A 290 2.39 -0.98 -5.37
C LEU A 290 3.59 -0.63 -6.25
N THR A 291 4.80 -0.83 -5.73
CA THR A 291 6.06 -0.59 -6.43
C THR A 291 6.90 -1.87 -6.43
N GLY A 292 7.30 -2.33 -7.62
CA GLY A 292 8.21 -3.45 -7.81
C GLY A 292 9.67 -3.07 -7.58
N ASP A 293 10.60 -3.88 -8.08
CA ASP A 293 12.04 -3.69 -7.91
C ASP A 293 12.78 -3.54 -9.25
N ALA A 294 13.70 -4.44 -9.58
CA ALA A 294 14.44 -4.47 -10.84
C ALA A 294 14.51 -5.90 -11.43
N GLY A 295 13.75 -6.83 -10.84
CA GLY A 295 13.42 -8.13 -11.44
C GLY A 295 12.15 -8.05 -12.29
N ASP A 296 11.72 -9.18 -12.84
CA ASP A 296 10.40 -9.29 -13.46
C ASP A 296 9.36 -9.47 -12.33
N ASN A 297 8.49 -8.48 -12.09
CA ASN A 297 7.49 -8.50 -11.00
C ASN A 297 6.06 -8.72 -11.51
N ILE A 298 5.19 -9.32 -10.69
CA ILE A 298 3.73 -9.33 -10.88
C ILE A 298 3.08 -8.48 -9.79
N LEU A 299 2.46 -7.38 -10.20
CA LEU A 299 1.73 -6.45 -9.33
C LEU A 299 0.24 -6.51 -9.67
N GLN A 300 -0.60 -6.91 -8.71
CA GLN A 300 -2.06 -6.92 -8.81
C GLN A 300 -2.62 -5.90 -7.83
N GLY A 301 -3.25 -4.82 -8.29
CA GLY A 301 -3.91 -3.82 -7.42
C GLY A 301 -5.07 -4.46 -6.67
N GLY A 302 -6.13 -4.79 -7.40
CA GLY A 302 -7.19 -5.69 -6.97
C GLY A 302 -8.56 -5.06 -7.15
N ALA A 303 -8.90 -4.11 -6.28
CA ALA A 303 -10.07 -3.26 -6.46
C ALA A 303 -9.87 -1.96 -5.69
N GLY A 304 -9.95 -0.81 -6.35
CA GLY A 304 -9.58 0.46 -5.75
C GLY A 304 -9.41 1.51 -6.83
N ALA A 305 -8.69 2.58 -6.52
CA ALA A 305 -8.04 3.41 -7.53
C ALA A 305 -6.53 3.25 -7.33
N ASP A 306 -5.97 2.19 -7.90
CA ASP A 306 -4.65 1.68 -7.53
C ASP A 306 -3.55 2.35 -8.37
N THR A 307 -2.37 2.53 -7.79
CA THR A 307 -1.19 3.06 -8.50
C THR A 307 -0.07 2.02 -8.51
N LEU A 308 0.33 1.61 -9.71
CA LEU A 308 1.31 0.57 -9.96
C LEU A 308 2.58 1.17 -10.58
N VAL A 309 3.74 0.80 -10.06
CA VAL A 309 5.06 1.13 -10.61
C VAL A 309 5.81 -0.19 -10.76
N GLY A 310 5.98 -0.68 -11.99
CA GLY A 310 6.69 -1.95 -12.24
C GLY A 310 8.14 -1.89 -11.74
N GLY A 311 8.92 -0.99 -12.35
CA GLY A 311 10.32 -0.82 -11.99
C GLY A 311 11.18 -0.96 -13.24
N ALA A 312 11.98 -2.03 -13.31
CA ALA A 312 12.80 -2.32 -14.47
C ALA A 312 12.84 -3.82 -14.74
N SER A 313 12.82 -4.21 -16.03
CA SER A 313 12.60 -5.57 -16.55
C SER A 313 11.13 -5.76 -16.95
N GLY A 314 10.68 -7.00 -17.23
CA GLY A 314 9.38 -7.22 -17.87
C GLY A 314 8.27 -7.51 -16.88
N ASP A 315 7.55 -6.47 -16.46
CA ASP A 315 6.56 -6.58 -15.38
C ASP A 315 5.17 -6.97 -15.87
N THR A 316 4.33 -7.48 -14.96
CA THR A 316 2.89 -7.64 -15.18
C THR A 316 2.14 -6.76 -14.21
N LEU A 317 1.47 -5.74 -14.73
CA LEU A 317 0.76 -4.70 -14.00
C LEU A 317 -0.74 -4.86 -14.27
N ASP A 318 -1.48 -5.35 -13.28
CA ASP A 318 -2.93 -5.59 -13.35
C ASP A 318 -3.64 -4.73 -12.29
N GLY A 319 -4.32 -3.66 -12.69
CA GLY A 319 -5.06 -2.80 -11.75
C GLY A 319 -6.27 -3.53 -11.15
N GLY A 320 -6.88 -4.43 -11.92
CA GLY A 320 -8.02 -5.22 -11.49
C GLY A 320 -9.35 -4.50 -11.66
N ALA A 321 -9.81 -3.77 -10.63
CA ALA A 321 -11.18 -3.29 -10.57
C ALA A 321 -11.36 -1.91 -9.93
N GLY A 322 -11.02 -0.85 -10.66
CA GLY A 322 -11.65 0.45 -10.48
C GLY A 322 -11.28 1.50 -11.52
N VAL A 323 -10.35 2.38 -11.17
CA VAL A 323 -9.82 3.44 -12.06
C VAL A 323 -8.34 3.58 -11.75
N ASP A 324 -7.55 2.79 -12.44
CA ASP A 324 -6.22 2.38 -11.99
C ASP A 324 -5.11 3.03 -12.83
N ARG A 325 -3.91 3.18 -12.28
CA ARG A 325 -2.82 4.00 -12.83
C ARG A 325 -1.51 3.24 -12.88
N VAL A 326 -0.82 3.32 -14.01
CA VAL A 326 0.60 2.95 -14.08
C VAL A 326 1.45 4.22 -14.20
N ASP A 327 2.51 4.30 -13.39
CA ASP A 327 3.35 5.49 -13.31
C ASP A 327 4.80 5.22 -13.76
N TYR A 328 5.11 5.65 -15.00
CA TYR A 328 6.46 5.63 -15.58
C TYR A 328 7.20 6.97 -15.41
N SER A 329 6.81 7.85 -14.48
CA SER A 329 7.45 9.17 -14.31
C SER A 329 8.95 9.10 -13.95
N ALA A 330 9.38 7.97 -13.40
CA ALA A 330 10.79 7.67 -13.09
C ALA A 330 11.60 7.14 -14.30
N ALA A 331 10.96 6.87 -15.44
CA ALA A 331 11.59 6.24 -16.60
C ALA A 331 12.79 7.04 -17.15
N THR A 332 13.77 6.28 -17.62
CA THR A 332 15.12 6.70 -18.01
C THR A 332 15.33 6.74 -19.53
N ALA A 333 14.34 6.26 -20.29
CA ALA A 333 14.16 6.48 -21.72
C ALA A 333 12.68 6.73 -22.03
N GLY A 334 12.35 6.87 -23.33
CA GLY A 334 10.97 7.07 -23.77
C GLY A 334 10.19 5.76 -23.86
N ILE A 335 8.98 5.76 -23.30
CA ILE A 335 8.10 4.59 -23.16
C ILE A 335 7.29 4.35 -24.44
N ASN A 336 6.80 3.13 -24.64
CA ASN A 336 5.90 2.79 -25.74
C ASN A 336 4.85 1.78 -25.27
N ILE A 337 3.79 2.28 -24.64
CA ILE A 337 2.76 1.51 -23.92
C ILE A 337 1.44 1.50 -24.69
N VAL A 338 0.76 0.35 -24.68
CA VAL A 338 -0.61 0.18 -25.19
C VAL A 338 -1.47 -0.47 -24.11
N LEU A 339 -2.54 0.19 -23.67
CA LEU A 339 -3.44 -0.35 -22.66
C LEU A 339 -4.10 -1.67 -23.13
N GLY A 340 -4.27 -2.61 -22.20
CA GLY A 340 -4.74 -3.97 -22.49
C GLY A 340 -3.76 -4.89 -23.25
N SER A 341 -2.56 -4.40 -23.61
CA SER A 341 -1.52 -5.21 -24.26
C SER A 341 -0.12 -5.04 -23.67
N GLY A 342 0.16 -3.95 -22.94
CA GLY A 342 1.50 -3.61 -22.48
C GLY A 342 2.40 -3.01 -23.56
N GLY A 343 3.71 -2.98 -23.29
CA GLY A 343 4.65 -2.26 -24.14
C GLY A 343 6.05 -2.09 -23.55
N SER A 344 6.88 -1.21 -24.13
CA SER A 344 8.22 -0.94 -23.58
C SER A 344 8.13 0.07 -22.44
N ASP A 345 8.67 -0.33 -21.30
CA ASP A 345 8.80 0.42 -20.03
C ASP A 345 9.62 1.72 -20.15
N GLY A 346 10.74 1.69 -20.87
CA GLY A 346 11.79 2.72 -20.84
C GLY A 346 13.10 2.21 -20.20
N GLU A 347 13.00 1.22 -19.32
CA GLU A 347 14.09 0.69 -18.47
C GLU A 347 14.80 -0.52 -19.09
N GLY A 348 14.17 -1.19 -20.06
CA GLY A 348 14.76 -2.25 -20.88
C GLY A 348 13.96 -3.54 -20.95
N GLY A 349 12.79 -3.57 -20.31
CA GLY A 349 11.82 -4.66 -20.35
C GLY A 349 10.71 -4.48 -21.38
N ILE A 350 9.68 -5.31 -21.23
CA ILE A 350 8.39 -5.19 -21.90
C ILE A 350 7.35 -5.57 -20.85
N ASP A 351 6.55 -4.61 -20.44
CA ASP A 351 5.49 -4.81 -19.47
C ASP A 351 4.25 -5.39 -20.15
N VAL A 352 3.43 -6.06 -19.35
CA VAL A 352 2.05 -6.44 -19.65
C VAL A 352 1.14 -5.57 -18.77
N VAL A 353 0.35 -4.70 -19.41
CA VAL A 353 -0.52 -3.73 -18.72
C VAL A 353 -1.98 -4.13 -18.92
N LEU A 354 -2.69 -4.42 -17.82
CA LEU A 354 -4.04 -4.99 -17.79
C LEU A 354 -4.95 -4.19 -16.84
N ALA A 355 -6.18 -3.89 -17.25
CA ALA A 355 -7.16 -3.17 -16.42
C ALA A 355 -6.56 -1.91 -15.77
N ILE A 356 -6.06 -1.00 -16.61
CA ILE A 356 -5.48 0.29 -16.24
C ILE A 356 -6.12 1.33 -17.15
N GLU A 357 -6.59 2.44 -16.59
CA GLU A 357 -7.16 3.56 -17.34
C GLU A 357 -6.23 4.79 -17.39
N ASN A 358 -5.21 4.86 -16.52
CA ASN A 358 -4.42 6.09 -16.34
C ASN A 358 -2.91 5.90 -16.62
N VAL A 359 -2.46 6.59 -17.67
CA VAL A 359 -1.08 6.81 -18.17
C VAL A 359 -0.25 7.86 -17.42
N VAL A 360 0.94 7.56 -16.87
CA VAL A 360 2.02 8.56 -16.69
C VAL A 360 3.23 8.19 -17.52
N GLY A 361 3.63 9.09 -18.43
CA GLY A 361 4.91 9.08 -19.09
C GLY A 361 6.03 9.67 -18.23
N GLY A 362 7.25 9.57 -18.75
CA GLY A 362 8.50 9.96 -18.11
C GLY A 362 8.94 11.38 -18.43
N SER A 363 10.24 11.53 -18.64
CA SER A 363 10.89 12.78 -19.06
C SER A 363 11.50 12.70 -20.48
N PHE A 364 10.95 11.82 -21.32
CA PHE A 364 11.46 11.48 -22.64
C PHE A 364 10.32 11.49 -23.67
N GLY A 365 10.64 11.25 -24.95
CA GLY A 365 9.63 11.25 -26.01
C GLY A 365 8.82 9.96 -25.99
N ASP A 366 7.64 10.03 -25.39
CA ASP A 366 6.81 8.87 -25.07
C ASP A 366 5.77 8.55 -26.15
N THR A 367 5.29 7.32 -26.15
CA THR A 367 4.14 6.89 -26.96
C THR A 367 3.19 6.09 -26.09
N ILE A 368 1.98 6.62 -25.90
CA ILE A 368 0.96 6.04 -25.02
C ILE A 368 -0.31 5.92 -25.83
N ILE A 369 -0.85 4.70 -25.90
CA ILE A 369 -2.09 4.38 -26.60
C ILE A 369 -3.06 3.78 -25.58
N GLY A 370 -4.22 4.40 -25.45
CA GLY A 370 -5.31 3.92 -24.61
C GLY A 370 -6.10 2.76 -25.24
N ASP A 371 -7.30 2.50 -24.70
CA ASP A 371 -8.12 1.34 -25.05
C ASP A 371 -9.57 1.67 -25.47
N GLU A 372 -10.58 1.03 -24.85
CA GLU A 372 -12.02 1.28 -25.08
C GLU A 372 -12.72 1.90 -23.85
N ALA A 373 -11.96 2.19 -22.79
CA ALA A 373 -12.40 2.86 -21.58
C ALA A 373 -12.04 4.36 -21.61
N ALA A 374 -12.63 5.15 -20.71
CA ALA A 374 -12.26 6.56 -20.57
C ALA A 374 -10.90 6.66 -19.86
N ASN A 375 -9.85 7.04 -20.58
CA ASN A 375 -8.48 7.05 -20.10
C ASN A 375 -7.97 8.46 -19.73
N ASN A 376 -6.98 8.53 -18.82
CA ASN A 376 -6.24 9.77 -18.50
C ASN A 376 -4.76 9.58 -18.86
N LEU A 377 -4.34 10.15 -19.98
CA LEU A 377 -3.00 9.94 -20.53
C LEU A 377 -2.16 11.21 -20.33
N GLN A 378 -1.08 11.09 -19.55
CA GLN A 378 -0.12 12.17 -19.28
C GLN A 378 1.22 11.85 -19.94
N GLY A 379 1.69 12.68 -20.86
CA GLY A 379 2.98 12.51 -21.53
C GLY A 379 4.18 12.82 -20.62
N GLY A 380 4.05 13.84 -19.77
CA GLY A 380 5.09 14.21 -18.80
C GLY A 380 5.95 15.38 -19.28
N LEU A 381 7.25 15.14 -19.49
CA LEU A 381 8.15 16.07 -20.18
C LEU A 381 8.71 15.37 -21.41
N GLY A 382 8.60 15.95 -22.59
CA GLY A 382 9.13 15.27 -23.75
C GLY A 382 8.50 15.75 -25.04
N ARG A 383 8.40 14.82 -25.98
CA ARG A 383 7.72 15.00 -27.25
C ARG A 383 6.93 13.76 -27.49
N ASP A 384 5.69 13.83 -27.07
CA ASP A 384 4.92 12.65 -26.76
C ASP A 384 3.85 12.46 -27.82
N GLN A 385 3.43 11.19 -27.97
CA GLN A 385 2.37 10.78 -28.87
C GLN A 385 1.32 10.07 -28.04
N LEU A 386 0.25 10.80 -27.71
CA LEU A 386 -0.86 10.27 -26.94
C LEU A 386 -2.02 9.97 -27.89
N VAL A 387 -2.49 8.74 -27.87
CA VAL A 387 -3.71 8.30 -28.55
C VAL A 387 -4.67 7.81 -27.48
N GLY A 388 -5.87 8.37 -27.40
CA GLY A 388 -6.94 7.94 -26.50
C GLY A 388 -7.46 6.56 -26.91
N GLY A 389 -8.48 6.51 -27.75
CA GLY A 389 -9.00 5.25 -28.29
C GLY A 389 -10.46 5.38 -28.68
N ASP A 390 -11.28 4.45 -28.16
CA ASP A 390 -12.71 4.68 -27.98
C ASP A 390 -12.90 5.04 -26.48
N GLY A 391 -13.69 6.04 -26.13
CA GLY A 391 -13.78 6.49 -24.73
C GLY A 391 -14.04 7.99 -24.62
N ASN A 392 -14.11 8.50 -23.39
CA ASN A 392 -14.15 9.95 -23.16
C ASN A 392 -12.84 10.33 -22.47
N ASP A 393 -11.80 10.58 -23.25
CA ASP A 393 -10.43 10.58 -22.78
C ASP A 393 -9.96 11.96 -22.35
N THR A 394 -8.95 11.99 -21.47
CA THR A 394 -8.23 13.21 -21.10
C THR A 394 -6.76 13.07 -21.48
N LEU A 395 -6.35 13.84 -22.49
CA LEU A 395 -4.98 13.82 -23.03
C LEU A 395 -4.23 15.07 -22.57
N ILE A 396 -3.16 14.86 -21.81
CA ILE A 396 -2.29 15.89 -21.25
C ILE A 396 -0.90 15.69 -21.85
N GLY A 397 -0.56 16.43 -22.90
CA GLY A 397 0.77 16.35 -23.52
C GLY A 397 1.91 16.68 -22.56
N GLY A 398 1.66 17.55 -21.58
CA GLY A 398 2.66 17.97 -20.60
C GLY A 398 3.48 19.18 -21.05
N ASP A 399 4.50 19.51 -20.28
CA ASP A 399 5.26 20.76 -20.44
C ASP A 399 6.52 20.55 -21.29
N GLY A 400 6.82 21.51 -22.17
CA GLY A 400 8.11 21.61 -22.84
C GLY A 400 8.05 21.60 -24.36
N ASP A 401 8.39 20.46 -24.96
CA ASP A 401 8.38 20.28 -26.42
C ASP A 401 6.92 20.10 -26.92
N ALA A 402 6.71 20.20 -28.23
CA ALA A 402 5.35 20.15 -28.82
C ALA A 402 4.92 18.70 -29.11
N ASN A 403 3.84 18.27 -28.46
CA ASN A 403 3.32 16.90 -28.50
C ASN A 403 2.34 16.67 -29.66
N GLN A 404 1.95 15.42 -29.88
CA GLN A 404 0.84 15.04 -30.76
C GLN A 404 -0.21 14.31 -29.92
N LEU A 405 -1.45 14.81 -29.96
CA LEU A 405 -2.57 14.31 -29.17
C LEU A 405 -3.71 13.95 -30.14
N GLN A 406 -4.26 12.74 -30.01
CA GLN A 406 -5.43 12.28 -30.73
C GLN A 406 -6.32 11.53 -29.73
N GLY A 407 -7.52 12.02 -29.42
CA GLY A 407 -8.49 11.34 -28.58
C GLY A 407 -8.99 10.08 -29.29
N GLY A 408 -10.08 10.19 -30.06
CA GLY A 408 -10.43 9.21 -31.06
C GLY A 408 -11.92 9.14 -31.34
N ALA A 409 -12.67 8.45 -30.48
CA ALA A 409 -14.12 8.32 -30.58
C ALA A 409 -14.79 8.37 -29.20
N GLY A 410 -15.66 9.36 -29.01
CA GLY A 410 -16.29 9.76 -27.76
C GLY A 410 -16.06 11.25 -27.51
N ASP A 411 -16.40 11.77 -26.34
CA ASP A 411 -16.30 13.22 -26.06
C ASP A 411 -14.99 13.54 -25.32
N ASP A 412 -13.92 13.86 -26.07
CA ASP A 412 -12.56 13.93 -25.56
C ASP A 412 -12.13 15.31 -25.04
N THR A 413 -11.15 15.34 -24.12
CA THR A 413 -10.57 16.57 -23.56
C THR A 413 -9.05 16.64 -23.71
N TYR A 414 -8.59 17.60 -24.51
CA TYR A 414 -7.19 17.95 -24.69
C TYR A 414 -6.78 19.07 -23.73
N ILE A 415 -5.80 18.83 -22.85
CA ILE A 415 -5.27 19.85 -21.94
C ILE A 415 -3.92 20.34 -22.47
N LEU A 416 -3.91 21.54 -23.05
CA LEU A 416 -2.74 22.10 -23.72
C LEU A 416 -2.04 23.15 -22.83
N THR A 417 -0.86 22.78 -22.31
CA THR A 417 0.09 23.72 -21.67
C THR A 417 1.27 24.08 -22.58
N ALA A 418 1.58 23.22 -23.57
CA ALA A 418 2.53 23.46 -24.65
C ALA A 418 1.81 23.65 -26.01
N ASN A 419 2.55 24.04 -27.05
CA ASN A 419 2.00 24.24 -28.41
C ASN A 419 1.84 22.89 -29.13
N ASP A 420 0.97 22.04 -28.60
CA ASP A 420 0.74 20.69 -29.07
C ASP A 420 -0.08 20.66 -30.37
N THR A 421 0.01 19.54 -31.08
CA THR A 421 -0.80 19.26 -32.26
C THR A 421 -1.95 18.34 -31.89
N VAL A 422 -3.15 18.90 -31.80
CA VAL A 422 -4.40 18.14 -31.70
C VAL A 422 -4.76 17.58 -33.09
N VAL A 423 -5.08 16.29 -33.14
CA VAL A 423 -5.49 15.56 -34.34
C VAL A 423 -6.84 14.94 -34.06
N GLU A 424 -7.87 15.37 -34.77
CA GLU A 424 -9.21 14.79 -34.66
C GLU A 424 -9.67 14.06 -35.93
N LEU A 425 -10.45 13.01 -35.73
CA LEU A 425 -11.10 12.26 -36.79
C LEU A 425 -12.51 12.79 -37.06
N ALA A 426 -13.12 12.33 -38.15
CA ALA A 426 -14.51 12.67 -38.43
C ALA A 426 -15.41 11.66 -37.70
N ASP A 427 -16.51 12.16 -37.11
CA ASP A 427 -17.43 11.39 -36.27
C ASP A 427 -16.77 10.84 -34.97
N GLY A 428 -15.81 11.59 -34.39
CA GLY A 428 -15.19 11.32 -33.07
C GLY A 428 -16.17 11.49 -31.92
N GLY A 429 -16.45 12.74 -31.51
CA GLY A 429 -17.62 13.03 -30.67
C GLY A 429 -17.93 14.52 -30.56
N PHE A 430 -17.96 15.03 -29.32
CA PHE A 430 -17.93 16.46 -29.01
C PHE A 430 -16.64 16.79 -28.27
N ASP A 431 -15.66 17.31 -29.00
CA ASP A 431 -14.28 17.33 -28.49
C ASP A 431 -13.88 18.73 -27.99
N ARG A 432 -13.11 18.77 -26.90
CA ARG A 432 -12.78 19.99 -26.16
C ARG A 432 -11.28 20.19 -25.99
N VAL A 433 -10.78 21.32 -26.48
CA VAL A 433 -9.49 21.88 -26.05
C VAL A 433 -9.68 22.73 -24.80
N GLN A 434 -8.98 22.39 -23.73
CA GLN A 434 -8.78 23.24 -22.56
C GLN A 434 -7.33 23.76 -22.56
N THR A 435 -7.11 25.06 -22.41
CA THR A 435 -5.75 25.59 -22.49
C THR A 435 -5.50 26.84 -21.65
N SER A 436 -4.28 26.93 -21.12
CA SER A 436 -3.72 28.12 -20.48
C SER A 436 -2.96 29.03 -21.47
N LEU A 437 -2.82 28.62 -22.73
CA LEU A 437 -2.14 29.38 -23.77
C LEU A 437 -2.98 30.57 -24.24
N ASN A 438 -2.37 31.75 -24.31
CA ASN A 438 -2.99 32.99 -24.81
C ASN A 438 -3.37 32.94 -26.32
N PHE A 439 -3.14 31.82 -27.01
CA PHE A 439 -3.52 31.59 -28.39
C PHE A 439 -3.94 30.14 -28.59
N ALA A 440 -5.11 29.92 -29.19
CA ALA A 440 -5.55 28.60 -29.63
C ALA A 440 -6.19 28.67 -31.01
N ASN A 441 -5.97 27.62 -31.81
CA ASN A 441 -6.61 27.45 -33.11
C ASN A 441 -7.10 26.00 -33.20
N LEU A 442 -8.41 25.79 -33.15
CA LEU A 442 -9.00 24.46 -33.19
C LEU A 442 -8.58 23.69 -34.45
N ALA A 443 -8.27 22.42 -34.25
CA ALA A 443 -8.11 21.44 -35.32
C ALA A 443 -9.48 21.22 -36.02
N PRO A 444 -9.52 20.66 -37.24
CA PRO A 444 -10.77 20.19 -37.83
C PRO A 444 -11.48 19.20 -36.89
N ASN A 445 -12.81 19.23 -36.86
CA ASN A 445 -13.66 18.34 -36.02
C ASN A 445 -13.47 18.45 -34.50
N VAL A 446 -12.88 19.55 -33.99
CA VAL A 446 -12.97 19.89 -32.56
C VAL A 446 -14.08 20.93 -32.36
N GLU A 447 -15.01 20.70 -31.45
CA GLU A 447 -16.19 21.56 -31.27
C GLU A 447 -15.95 22.66 -30.24
N GLN A 448 -15.14 22.45 -29.21
CA GLN A 448 -14.97 23.42 -28.12
C GLN A 448 -13.52 23.84 -27.89
N VAL A 449 -13.31 25.13 -27.61
CA VAL A 449 -12.15 25.61 -26.83
C VAL A 449 -12.60 26.34 -25.58
N SER A 450 -11.93 26.08 -24.46
CA SER A 450 -12.08 26.77 -23.19
C SER A 450 -10.72 27.27 -22.69
N PHE A 451 -10.57 28.59 -22.62
CA PHE A 451 -9.39 29.21 -22.03
C PHE A 451 -9.48 29.19 -20.49
N THR A 452 -8.38 28.83 -19.84
CA THR A 452 -8.24 28.79 -18.37
C THR A 452 -7.04 29.60 -17.85
N GLY A 453 -6.34 30.32 -18.76
CA GLY A 453 -5.24 31.19 -18.41
C GLY A 453 -5.68 32.56 -17.85
N THR A 454 -4.71 33.43 -17.59
CA THR A 454 -4.91 34.74 -16.95
C THR A 454 -4.57 35.95 -17.82
N GLY A 455 -4.11 35.72 -19.06
CA GLY A 455 -3.81 36.75 -20.05
C GLY A 455 -4.95 36.99 -21.03
N ASN A 456 -4.78 37.95 -21.95
CA ASN A 456 -5.71 38.09 -23.09
C ASN A 456 -5.59 36.84 -23.98
N PHE A 457 -6.71 36.25 -24.34
CA PHE A 457 -6.81 35.08 -25.20
C PHE A 457 -7.08 35.45 -26.67
N THR A 458 -6.56 34.66 -27.59
CA THR A 458 -6.93 34.69 -29.01
C THR A 458 -7.36 33.29 -29.44
N GLY A 459 -8.67 33.08 -29.52
CA GLY A 459 -9.29 31.79 -29.81
C GLY A 459 -9.89 31.75 -31.21
N PHE A 460 -9.43 30.82 -32.05
CA PHE A 460 -9.97 30.60 -33.40
C PHE A 460 -10.60 29.22 -33.56
N GLY A 461 -11.80 29.17 -34.11
CA GLY A 461 -12.51 27.95 -34.50
C GLY A 461 -12.06 27.39 -35.86
N ASN A 462 -12.83 26.45 -36.39
CA ASN A 462 -12.54 25.68 -37.61
C ASN A 462 -13.54 25.99 -38.75
N ALA A 463 -14.31 25.00 -39.20
CA ALA A 463 -15.33 25.11 -40.25
C ALA A 463 -16.67 24.44 -39.86
N GLY A 464 -16.76 23.92 -38.63
CA GLY A 464 -17.98 23.40 -38.00
C GLY A 464 -18.49 24.37 -36.93
N ALA A 465 -19.62 24.04 -36.29
CA ALA A 465 -20.22 24.91 -35.28
C ALA A 465 -19.46 24.83 -33.96
N ASN A 466 -18.64 25.84 -33.65
CA ASN A 466 -17.76 25.82 -32.48
C ASN A 466 -18.32 26.58 -31.27
N THR A 467 -17.90 26.16 -30.08
CA THR A 467 -18.04 26.93 -28.83
C THR A 467 -16.67 27.43 -28.38
N ILE A 468 -16.49 28.75 -28.34
CA ILE A 468 -15.23 29.40 -27.96
C ILE A 468 -15.47 30.18 -26.66
N VAL A 469 -14.82 29.76 -25.58
CA VAL A 469 -14.91 30.40 -24.26
C VAL A 469 -13.58 31.08 -23.95
N GLY A 470 -13.62 32.41 -23.93
CA GLY A 470 -12.57 33.29 -23.42
C GLY A 470 -12.53 33.34 -21.89
N GLY A 471 -11.80 34.30 -21.33
CA GLY A 471 -11.56 34.41 -19.90
C GLY A 471 -11.84 35.80 -19.34
N ALA A 472 -10.81 36.39 -18.74
CA ALA A 472 -10.80 37.78 -18.32
C ALA A 472 -9.80 38.56 -19.16
N LEU A 473 -9.91 39.90 -19.12
CA LEU A 473 -9.18 40.85 -19.96
C LEU A 473 -9.79 40.95 -21.37
N ASN A 474 -9.03 41.32 -22.40
CA ASN A 474 -9.59 41.72 -23.71
C ASN A 474 -9.29 40.67 -24.78
N ASP A 475 -10.23 39.76 -25.00
CA ASP A 475 -10.06 38.59 -25.84
C ASP A 475 -10.40 38.85 -27.32
N VAL A 476 -9.85 38.02 -28.19
CA VAL A 476 -10.04 38.08 -29.64
C VAL A 476 -10.52 36.73 -30.14
N LEU A 477 -11.83 36.63 -30.38
CA LEU A 477 -12.49 35.38 -30.74
C LEU A 477 -12.88 35.38 -32.23
N ALA A 478 -12.68 34.28 -32.94
CA ALA A 478 -13.17 34.11 -34.30
C ALA A 478 -13.66 32.68 -34.51
N GLY A 479 -14.97 32.49 -34.57
CA GLY A 479 -15.56 31.18 -34.89
C GLY A 479 -15.10 30.65 -36.26
N ARG A 480 -15.04 31.56 -37.24
CA ARG A 480 -14.84 31.27 -38.67
C ARG A 480 -16.09 30.59 -39.21
N GLY A 481 -15.97 29.49 -39.96
CA GLY A 481 -17.14 28.87 -40.59
C GLY A 481 -17.88 27.99 -39.62
N GLY A 482 -19.17 28.21 -39.47
CA GLY A 482 -19.97 27.44 -38.53
C GLY A 482 -21.30 28.11 -38.23
N ASN A 483 -21.78 27.92 -37.01
CA ASN A 483 -22.84 28.70 -36.39
C ASN A 483 -22.43 28.79 -34.92
N ASP A 484 -21.56 29.73 -34.60
CA ASP A 484 -20.67 29.55 -33.44
C ASP A 484 -21.20 30.23 -32.18
N ASN A 485 -20.79 29.77 -31.01
CA ASN A 485 -21.06 30.43 -29.74
C ASN A 485 -19.75 31.02 -29.19
N LEU A 486 -19.61 32.34 -29.25
CA LEU A 486 -18.43 33.05 -28.76
C LEU A 486 -18.76 33.74 -27.44
N PHE A 487 -18.10 33.29 -26.37
CA PHE A 487 -18.23 33.83 -25.02
C PHE A 487 -16.95 34.61 -24.69
N GLY A 488 -17.00 35.95 -24.69
CA GLY A 488 -15.82 36.79 -24.43
C GLY A 488 -15.38 36.75 -22.96
N GLY A 489 -16.35 36.83 -22.05
CA GLY A 489 -16.10 36.73 -20.61
C GLY A 489 -16.09 38.10 -19.94
N SER A 490 -14.94 38.54 -19.45
CA SER A 490 -14.81 39.78 -18.65
C SER A 490 -13.74 40.75 -19.17
N GLY A 491 -14.13 41.63 -20.09
CA GLY A 491 -13.36 42.85 -20.39
C GLY A 491 -13.96 43.68 -21.52
N ILE A 492 -13.19 43.82 -22.60
CA ILE A 492 -13.63 44.45 -23.85
C ILE A 492 -13.26 43.51 -24.99
N ASP A 493 -14.17 42.59 -25.27
CA ASP A 493 -13.88 41.43 -26.10
C ASP A 493 -14.25 41.70 -27.57
N THR A 494 -13.50 41.07 -28.48
CA THR A 494 -13.60 41.31 -29.93
C THR A 494 -13.88 40.04 -30.72
N ALA A 495 -15.09 39.92 -31.28
CA ALA A 495 -15.37 38.97 -32.35
C ALA A 495 -14.71 39.44 -33.67
N VAL A 496 -14.10 38.53 -34.43
CA VAL A 496 -13.48 38.81 -35.73
C VAL A 496 -14.19 38.04 -36.84
N LEU A 497 -14.61 38.74 -37.89
CA LEU A 497 -15.38 38.20 -39.01
C LEU A 497 -14.64 38.36 -40.34
N LEU A 498 -14.79 37.39 -41.25
CA LEU A 498 -14.03 37.29 -42.51
C LEU A 498 -14.52 38.22 -43.64
N GLY A 499 -15.62 38.94 -43.44
CA GLY A 499 -16.30 39.76 -44.45
C GLY A 499 -16.34 41.26 -44.14
N LEU A 500 -17.10 42.00 -44.94
CA LEU A 500 -17.34 43.43 -44.76
C LEU A 500 -18.62 43.64 -43.93
N GLN A 501 -18.69 44.72 -43.14
CA GLN A 501 -19.86 45.05 -42.31
C GLN A 501 -21.21 45.01 -43.06
N ALA A 502 -21.22 45.36 -44.35
CA ALA A 502 -22.43 45.35 -45.17
C ALA A 502 -22.97 43.93 -45.48
N ASP A 503 -22.19 42.89 -45.22
CA ASP A 503 -22.54 41.50 -45.49
C ASP A 503 -23.27 40.84 -44.30
N TYR A 504 -23.30 41.47 -43.12
CA TYR A 504 -23.84 40.87 -41.89
C TYR A 504 -25.13 41.53 -41.42
N THR A 505 -26.03 40.71 -40.88
CA THR A 505 -27.19 41.16 -40.10
C THR A 505 -26.92 40.96 -38.61
N ILE A 506 -27.03 42.03 -37.82
CA ILE A 506 -26.78 42.03 -36.37
C ILE A 506 -28.13 42.14 -35.66
N THR A 507 -28.47 41.14 -34.85
CA THR A 507 -29.75 41.05 -34.14
C THR A 507 -29.50 40.97 -32.63
N PRO A 508 -29.94 41.95 -31.81
CA PRO A 508 -29.82 41.85 -30.36
C PRO A 508 -30.78 40.80 -29.80
N LEU A 509 -30.32 40.06 -28.80
CA LEU A 509 -31.08 39.08 -28.03
C LEU A 509 -31.35 39.61 -26.60
N ALA A 510 -32.03 38.79 -25.79
CA ALA A 510 -32.12 39.04 -24.34
C ALA A 510 -30.75 38.84 -23.68
N GLY A 511 -30.54 39.48 -22.52
CA GLY A 511 -29.32 39.32 -21.71
C GLY A 511 -28.10 40.13 -22.18
N GLY A 512 -28.21 40.94 -23.24
CA GLY A 512 -27.06 41.66 -23.82
C GLY A 512 -26.32 40.87 -24.90
N ARG A 513 -26.77 39.65 -25.18
CA ARG A 513 -26.26 38.76 -26.23
C ARG A 513 -26.66 39.23 -27.63
N PHE A 514 -25.91 38.85 -28.66
CA PHE A 514 -26.22 39.17 -30.07
C PHE A 514 -26.19 37.93 -30.95
N THR A 515 -26.96 37.94 -32.04
CA THR A 515 -26.81 37.01 -33.17
C THR A 515 -26.29 37.77 -34.38
N ILE A 516 -25.22 37.26 -35.01
CA ILE A 516 -24.58 37.81 -36.19
C ILE A 516 -24.76 36.82 -37.33
N THR A 517 -25.51 37.19 -38.37
CA THR A 517 -25.75 36.32 -39.53
C THR A 517 -25.01 36.87 -40.75
N ASP A 518 -24.05 36.11 -41.27
CA ASP A 518 -23.47 36.37 -42.59
C ASP A 518 -24.49 36.08 -43.69
N THR A 519 -24.67 37.02 -44.61
CA THR A 519 -25.52 36.85 -45.80
C THR A 519 -24.79 36.20 -46.99
N VAL A 520 -23.47 35.99 -46.88
CA VAL A 520 -22.62 35.31 -47.85
C VAL A 520 -22.31 33.89 -47.35
N ALA A 521 -22.81 32.89 -48.08
CA ALA A 521 -22.62 31.48 -47.71
C ALA A 521 -21.14 31.05 -47.77
N GLY A 522 -20.72 30.21 -46.81
CA GLY A 522 -19.39 29.59 -46.77
C GLY A 522 -18.27 30.47 -46.19
N ARG A 523 -18.61 31.58 -45.53
CA ARG A 523 -17.73 32.32 -44.61
C ARG A 523 -18.19 32.06 -43.18
N ASP A 524 -18.72 33.06 -42.46
CA ASP A 524 -18.88 32.98 -41.00
C ASP A 524 -20.24 32.44 -40.51
N GLY A 525 -21.20 32.18 -41.40
CA GLY A 525 -22.45 31.52 -41.00
C GLY A 525 -23.35 32.35 -40.06
N THR A 526 -23.75 31.80 -38.90
CA THR A 526 -24.61 32.50 -37.92
C THR A 526 -24.13 32.30 -36.48
N ASP A 527 -23.44 33.32 -35.96
CA ASP A 527 -22.81 33.30 -34.65
C ASP A 527 -23.70 33.91 -33.57
N THR A 528 -23.54 33.43 -32.35
CA THR A 528 -24.07 34.00 -31.12
C THR A 528 -22.91 34.55 -30.28
N LEU A 529 -22.95 35.83 -29.97
CA LEU A 529 -21.94 36.54 -29.17
C LEU A 529 -22.49 36.87 -27.78
N ASP A 530 -21.86 36.34 -26.73
CA ASP A 530 -22.21 36.58 -25.33
C ASP A 530 -21.00 37.18 -24.58
N GLY A 531 -21.21 38.29 -23.86
CA GLY A 531 -20.10 39.07 -23.29
C GLY A 531 -19.05 39.49 -24.33
N VAL A 532 -19.48 40.07 -25.46
CA VAL A 532 -18.56 40.58 -26.50
C VAL A 532 -19.00 41.98 -26.95
N GLU A 533 -18.12 42.96 -26.80
CA GLU A 533 -18.42 44.38 -26.99
C GLU A 533 -18.08 44.88 -28.40
N GLN A 534 -17.16 44.22 -29.10
CA GLN A 534 -16.63 44.65 -30.38
C GLN A 534 -16.76 43.58 -31.47
N ILE A 535 -17.04 44.03 -32.69
CA ILE A 535 -16.91 43.23 -33.92
C ILE A 535 -15.88 43.90 -34.82
N ARG A 536 -14.87 43.14 -35.23
CA ARG A 536 -13.85 43.54 -36.21
C ARG A 536 -14.11 42.85 -37.55
N PHE A 537 -14.34 43.64 -38.59
CA PHE A 537 -14.55 43.17 -39.96
C PHE A 537 -13.23 43.08 -40.74
N PHE A 538 -13.23 42.36 -41.86
CA PHE A 538 -12.07 42.10 -42.72
C PHE A 538 -11.29 43.35 -43.16
N ASN A 539 -11.97 44.48 -43.34
CA ASN A 539 -11.35 45.75 -43.71
C ASN A 539 -10.76 46.54 -42.53
N GLY A 540 -10.73 45.96 -41.33
CA GLY A 540 -10.24 46.60 -40.10
C GLY A 540 -11.24 47.58 -39.47
N VAL A 541 -12.46 47.72 -39.99
CA VAL A 541 -13.52 48.47 -39.30
C VAL A 541 -13.92 47.72 -38.04
N VAL A 542 -14.04 48.46 -36.93
CA VAL A 542 -14.55 47.94 -35.67
C VAL A 542 -15.91 48.60 -35.39
N LEU A 543 -16.90 47.77 -35.08
CA LEU A 543 -18.21 48.18 -34.57
C LEU A 543 -18.32 47.82 -33.10
N THR A 544 -18.76 48.77 -32.28
CA THR A 544 -19.06 48.55 -30.87
C THR A 544 -20.56 48.23 -30.70
N LEU A 545 -20.88 47.14 -30.01
CA LEU A 545 -22.24 46.62 -29.86
C LEU A 545 -23.01 47.26 -28.68
N GLY A 546 -22.31 47.82 -27.69
CA GLY A 546 -22.90 48.51 -26.54
C GLY A 546 -21.83 49.22 -25.71
N PRO A 547 -22.21 49.93 -24.63
CA PRO A 547 -21.23 50.30 -23.61
C PRO A 547 -20.65 49.01 -23.00
N ALA A 548 -19.34 48.97 -22.78
CA ALA A 548 -18.72 47.82 -22.14
C ALA A 548 -19.38 47.52 -20.79
N PRO A 549 -19.48 46.24 -20.37
CA PRO A 549 -19.82 45.93 -18.99
C PRO A 549 -18.87 46.73 -18.08
N ALA A 550 -19.43 47.32 -17.02
CA ALA A 550 -18.57 47.88 -16.01
C ALA A 550 -17.70 46.73 -15.50
N ALA A 551 -16.37 46.90 -15.54
CA ALA A 551 -15.47 45.91 -14.97
C ALA A 551 -16.00 45.52 -13.58
N GLU A 552 -16.10 44.21 -13.31
CA GLU A 552 -16.39 43.75 -11.97
C GLU A 552 -15.20 44.09 -11.07
N VAL A 553 -15.18 45.35 -10.64
CA VAL A 553 -14.62 45.72 -9.35
C VAL A 553 -15.38 44.84 -8.38
N SER A 554 -14.74 43.75 -7.96
CA SER A 554 -15.27 42.87 -6.93
C SER A 554 -15.79 43.76 -5.81
N ALA A 555 -17.11 43.82 -5.69
CA ALA A 555 -17.76 44.69 -4.75
C ALA A 555 -17.57 44.05 -3.38
N LYS A 556 -16.37 44.27 -2.81
CA LYS A 556 -15.95 43.77 -1.51
C LYS A 556 -17.10 43.99 -0.56
N ALA A 557 -17.74 42.89 -0.16
CA ALA A 557 -19.05 42.93 0.46
C ALA A 557 -19.01 43.91 1.64
N THR A 558 -19.78 44.99 1.53
CA THR A 558 -19.89 46.01 2.58
C THR A 558 -20.80 45.56 3.73
N GLU A 559 -21.33 44.35 3.64
CA GLU A 559 -21.87 43.59 4.75
C GLU A 559 -20.89 42.48 5.16
N PRO A 560 -20.66 42.26 6.48
CA PRO A 560 -19.78 41.20 6.95
C PRO A 560 -20.34 39.83 6.55
N GLN A 561 -19.59 39.11 5.73
CA GLN A 561 -19.85 37.70 5.46
C GLN A 561 -19.68 36.92 6.77
N VAL A 562 -20.79 36.39 7.29
CA VAL A 562 -20.74 35.37 8.34
C VAL A 562 -20.37 34.07 7.64
N LEU A 563 -19.14 33.60 7.86
CA LEU A 563 -18.73 32.25 7.45
C LEU A 563 -19.74 31.24 8.03
N PRO A 564 -20.21 30.25 7.25
CA PRO A 564 -20.92 29.10 7.80
C PRO A 564 -20.10 28.51 8.94
N GLU A 565 -20.77 28.07 10.02
CA GLU A 565 -20.08 27.32 11.07
C GLU A 565 -19.46 26.07 10.45
N LEU A 566 -18.13 25.93 10.58
CA LEU A 566 -17.41 24.71 10.26
C LEU A 566 -17.79 23.63 11.28
N SER A 567 -18.98 23.05 11.10
CA SER A 567 -19.02 21.59 11.01
C SER A 567 -18.19 21.26 9.79
N ASP A 568 -17.00 20.70 9.98
CA ASP A 568 -16.72 19.34 9.52
C ASP A 568 -15.33 18.86 9.99
N ASP A 569 -15.30 17.53 10.12
CA ASP A 569 -14.18 16.59 10.04
C ASP A 569 -12.99 16.56 11.02
N PRO A 570 -12.56 15.32 11.41
CA PRO A 570 -11.57 15.08 12.46
C PRO A 570 -10.14 14.93 11.89
N PHE A 571 -9.77 15.71 10.86
CA PHE A 571 -8.48 15.56 10.19
C PHE A 571 -7.56 16.77 10.41
N LEU A 572 -7.05 16.90 11.64
CA LEU A 572 -5.82 17.65 11.99
C LEU A 572 -5.51 17.49 13.50
N LEU A 573 -4.76 16.45 13.86
CA LEU A 573 -4.05 16.32 15.14
C LEU A 573 -2.56 16.50 14.83
N THR A 574 -1.86 17.54 15.29
CA THR A 574 -1.19 17.59 16.61
C THR A 574 -0.36 18.88 16.70
N GLY A 575 -0.05 19.36 17.92
CA GLY A 575 1.15 20.18 18.18
C GLY A 575 1.07 21.72 17.96
N ASP A 576 1.02 22.46 19.08
CA ASP A 576 1.42 23.87 19.27
C ASP A 576 1.48 24.84 18.06
N ILE A 577 0.41 25.62 17.87
CA ILE A 577 0.45 26.90 17.13
C ILE A 577 -0.26 28.05 17.85
N ASN A 578 0.20 28.41 19.05
CA ASN A 578 -0.14 29.70 19.69
C ASN A 578 0.71 30.85 19.14
N LEU A 579 0.64 31.09 17.82
CA LEU A 579 1.21 32.25 17.14
C LEU A 579 0.14 32.94 16.30
N PRO A 580 -0.07 34.27 16.42
CA PRO A 580 -1.00 34.98 15.57
C PRO A 580 -0.46 35.01 14.13
N GLN A 581 -1.17 34.38 13.20
CA GLN A 581 -0.84 34.49 11.77
C GLN A 581 -1.16 35.90 11.28
N VAL A 582 -0.11 36.71 11.11
CA VAL A 582 -0.19 38.00 10.40
C VAL A 582 0.06 37.74 8.93
N LEU A 583 -1.01 37.76 8.13
CA LEU A 583 -0.88 37.83 6.67
C LEU A 583 -0.09 39.10 6.29
N PRO A 584 0.92 39.02 5.42
CA PRO A 584 1.61 40.20 4.93
C PRO A 584 0.65 41.08 4.12
N ALA A 585 0.69 42.39 4.34
CA ALA A 585 -0.04 43.34 3.51
C ALA A 585 0.60 43.40 2.11
N ILE A 586 -0.20 43.14 1.08
CA ILE A 586 0.16 43.41 -0.32
C ILE A 586 -0.23 44.86 -0.64
N GLU A 587 0.78 45.73 -0.79
CA GLU A 587 0.68 47.05 -1.43
C GLU A 587 2.04 47.34 -2.11
N ALA A 588 2.16 48.01 -3.28
CA ALA A 588 1.14 48.58 -4.15
C ALA A 588 1.56 48.56 -5.63
N ASP A 589 0.57 48.70 -6.52
CA ASP A 589 0.70 48.90 -7.97
C ASP A 589 1.13 50.35 -8.32
N ASP A 590 2.39 50.73 -8.03
CA ASP A 590 2.96 52.01 -8.52
C ASP A 590 4.45 52.01 -8.93
N GLY A 591 5.17 50.90 -8.74
CA GLY A 591 6.51 50.70 -9.33
C GLY A 591 7.64 51.55 -8.74
N SER A 592 7.54 51.99 -7.48
CA SER A 592 8.62 52.69 -6.77
C SER A 592 9.44 51.76 -5.82
N PRO A 593 10.78 51.90 -5.73
CA PRO A 593 11.62 50.96 -4.98
C PRO A 593 11.68 51.27 -3.47
N ALA A 594 11.40 50.25 -2.64
CA ALA A 594 11.46 50.34 -1.18
C ALA A 594 12.90 50.39 -0.62
N PRO A 595 13.15 51.12 0.50
CA PRO A 595 14.47 51.23 1.10
C PRO A 595 14.82 50.03 2.00
N VAL A 596 16.06 49.56 1.91
CA VAL A 596 16.60 48.49 2.78
C VAL A 596 16.98 49.06 4.15
N LEU A 597 16.42 48.50 5.22
CA LEU A 597 16.90 48.65 6.60
C LEU A 597 16.94 47.29 7.28
N GLY A 598 18.14 46.78 7.56
CA GLY A 598 18.33 45.54 8.29
C GLY A 598 18.32 45.74 9.80
N LEU A 599 17.77 44.78 10.54
CA LEU A 599 17.84 44.71 12.00
C LEU A 599 18.19 43.29 12.46
N THR A 600 19.25 43.22 13.27
CA THR A 600 19.74 41.98 13.90
C THR A 600 18.96 41.73 15.20
N GLN A 601 18.38 40.55 15.39
CA GLN A 601 17.77 40.17 16.67
C GLN A 601 18.75 39.43 17.59
N VAL A 602 18.60 39.65 18.89
CA VAL A 602 19.21 38.90 19.99
C VAL A 602 18.11 38.61 21.02
N TRP A 603 18.01 37.37 21.48
CA TRP A 603 16.95 36.88 22.39
C TRP A 603 17.42 36.80 23.85
N THR A 604 16.55 37.18 24.79
CA THR A 604 16.53 36.68 26.18
C THR A 604 15.07 36.62 26.70
N PRO A 605 14.72 35.72 27.64
CA PRO A 605 13.33 35.25 27.79
C PRO A 605 12.34 36.19 28.46
N ASP A 606 12.79 37.08 29.36
CA ASP A 606 11.88 37.82 30.25
C ASP A 606 11.87 39.34 29.98
N HIS A 607 10.83 39.76 29.24
CA HIS A 607 10.31 41.13 29.01
C HIS A 607 10.55 41.73 27.60
N MET A 608 9.47 42.28 27.01
CA MET A 608 9.54 43.06 25.77
C MET A 608 10.08 44.47 26.01
N LEU A 609 11.06 44.87 25.19
CA LEU A 609 11.57 46.24 25.12
C LEU A 609 11.26 46.83 23.74
N THR A 610 10.30 47.76 23.67
CA THR A 610 10.02 48.52 22.44
C THR A 610 10.93 49.74 22.38
N ILE A 611 11.68 49.90 21.28
CA ILE A 611 12.48 51.10 20.98
C ILE A 611 11.87 51.77 19.76
N ASP A 612 11.39 53.01 19.93
CA ASP A 612 11.09 53.92 18.81
C ASP A 612 12.24 54.93 18.62
N GLY A 613 12.42 55.38 17.38
CA GLY A 613 13.58 56.16 16.90
C GLY A 613 13.57 57.62 17.36
N GLY A 614 13.86 57.89 18.63
CA GLY A 614 13.98 59.25 19.13
C GLY A 614 14.40 59.32 20.60
N GLY A 615 15.71 59.26 20.88
CA GLY A 615 16.20 59.06 22.24
C GLY A 615 15.91 60.19 23.23
N MET A 616 15.04 59.92 24.22
CA MET A 616 15.10 60.50 25.56
C MET A 616 14.36 59.60 26.57
N LEU A 617 15.03 59.20 27.66
CA LEU A 617 14.40 58.46 28.77
C LEU A 617 13.56 59.40 29.65
N VAL A 618 12.35 58.97 30.00
CA VAL A 618 11.69 59.32 31.28
C VAL A 618 11.00 58.06 31.81
N ALA A 619 11.42 57.60 32.98
CA ALA A 619 10.63 56.67 33.78
C ALA A 619 9.75 57.49 34.73
N ASP A 620 8.54 57.02 35.03
CA ASP A 620 7.86 57.42 36.25
C ASP A 620 7.24 56.22 36.96
N VAL A 621 7.14 56.36 38.28
CA VAL A 621 6.81 55.31 39.24
C VAL A 621 5.56 55.75 39.97
N GLU A 622 4.55 54.89 40.09
CA GLU A 622 3.78 54.90 41.33
C GLU A 622 3.39 53.50 41.80
N HIS A 623 3.78 53.23 43.04
CA HIS A 623 3.48 52.03 43.83
C HIS A 623 2.39 52.42 44.86
N GLN A 624 2.20 51.60 45.91
CA GLN A 624 1.17 51.71 46.97
C GLN A 624 -0.20 51.12 46.54
N GLY A 625 -0.74 50.08 47.17
CA GLY A 625 -0.23 49.25 48.26
C GLY A 625 -1.40 48.57 49.00
N GLY A 626 -1.29 47.27 49.33
CA GLY A 626 -2.42 46.54 49.95
C GLY A 626 -2.31 45.03 50.13
N MET A 627 -1.12 44.49 50.44
CA MET A 627 -0.97 43.14 51.05
C MET A 627 -1.47 43.17 52.53
N PRO A 628 -1.60 42.05 53.31
CA PRO A 628 -0.94 40.73 53.15
C PRO A 628 -1.67 39.44 53.66
N HIS A 629 -0.90 38.33 53.71
CA HIS A 629 -1.04 37.03 54.44
C HIS A 629 -2.18 36.08 53.96
N ASP A 630 -2.00 34.76 53.79
CA ASP A 630 -0.87 33.78 53.85
C ASP A 630 -0.87 32.95 52.52
N ASP A 631 0.13 32.19 52.02
CA ASP A 631 1.15 31.23 52.54
C ASP A 631 0.55 29.88 53.06
N TRP A 632 1.01 28.65 52.73
CA TRP A 632 2.18 28.13 51.99
C TRP A 632 2.00 26.66 51.49
N LEU A 633 2.86 26.22 50.56
CA LEU A 633 3.42 24.86 50.26
C LEU A 633 2.56 23.58 50.41
N THR A 634 2.59 22.73 49.37
CA THR A 634 3.68 21.74 49.13
C THR A 634 3.92 21.53 47.66
#